data_AF-A0A919PIM5-F1
#
_entry.id   AF-A0A919PIM5-F1
#
_cell.length_a   1.000
_cell.length_b   1.000
_cell.length_c   1.000
_cell.angle_alpha   90.00
_cell.angle_beta   90.00
_cell.angle_gamma   90.00
#
_symmetry.space_group_name_H-M   'P 1'
#
loop_
_entity.id
_entity.type
_entity.pdbx_description
1 polymer ?
#
loop_
_entity_poly.entity_id
_entity_poly.type
_entity_poly.pdbx_seq_one_letter_code
_entity_poly.pdbx_strand_id
1 'polypeptide(L)'
;MYSWLEQRELATLGRFDFAGRREAKQRALGLLDATVAAEQAARAGTYQAQRATEMAAWTALVENDPGAVLDVLEAAFADNESEAVGVNCEPTPSGALVSLVVMVGTTATLPERKPTRTAAGAPSSAKRTKKDLAELYLRWLASTVLATVKEAFAVAPGVTEAQVLVIRRDPAAADPSGYLAAMYAGRFHRQRLAGWNWPAVDPVEELLRAPDARLHRKGVALELVPLELRDEPELAAVLAAVGAAYAGGQSLTDIADRSGPPATFHIDDVTVVPMPKGANTAMPSVPVTVTLAWDPATAGVDLDVSALLCGGDGRVLAPDAMVFYNQPAGAGGAVRAVGRDQPSAASATDSIALDLPGMPAAVAKVVIAVSLDGSGAAALAAVHRLRVAVTAESEAVAVFPLNGLTTETAAVAIEVYRRDGGWRVRAVGQGWADGLAGLARDFGVDVDA
;
A
#
# COMPACT_ATOMS: atom_id res chain seq x y z
N MET A 1 4.51 -43.39 -44.35
CA MET A 1 3.70 -44.41 -43.64
C MET A 1 3.08 -45.43 -44.58
N TYR A 2 2.22 -45.03 -45.52
CA TYR A 2 1.59 -45.96 -46.48
C TYR A 2 2.59 -46.84 -47.25
N SER A 3 3.62 -46.24 -47.86
CA SER A 3 4.64 -46.98 -48.61
C SER A 3 5.38 -48.05 -47.79
N TRP A 4 5.50 -47.86 -46.48
CA TRP A 4 6.12 -48.83 -45.58
C TRP A 4 5.16 -49.97 -45.23
N LEU A 5 3.89 -49.64 -44.93
CA LEU A 5 2.82 -50.63 -44.70
C LEU A 5 2.57 -51.49 -45.95
N GLU A 6 2.56 -50.87 -47.13
CA GLU A 6 2.40 -51.55 -48.41
C GLU A 6 3.56 -52.53 -48.65
N GLN A 7 4.81 -52.11 -48.44
CA GLN A 7 5.97 -53.00 -48.59
C GLN A 7 5.94 -54.17 -47.60
N ARG A 8 5.50 -53.94 -46.36
CA ARG A 8 5.37 -54.98 -45.34
C ARG A 8 4.34 -56.04 -45.73
N GLU A 9 3.16 -55.63 -46.17
CA GLU A 9 2.08 -56.55 -46.56
C GLU A 9 2.39 -57.29 -47.89
N LEU A 10 3.25 -56.72 -48.74
CA LEU A 10 3.69 -57.34 -50.00
C LEU A 10 4.90 -58.27 -49.86
N ALA A 11 5.59 -58.28 -48.71
CA ALA A 11 6.91 -58.89 -48.54
C ALA A 11 6.96 -60.41 -48.78
N THR A 12 5.84 -61.11 -48.57
CA THR A 12 5.73 -62.58 -48.70
C THR A 12 5.03 -63.03 -49.98
N LEU A 13 4.60 -62.09 -50.84
CA LEU A 13 3.76 -62.38 -52.00
C LEU A 13 4.55 -62.35 -53.32
N GLY A 14 4.37 -63.39 -54.13
CA GLY A 14 4.98 -63.51 -55.46
C GLY A 14 4.56 -62.39 -56.41
N ARG A 15 5.41 -62.06 -57.38
CA ARG A 15 5.19 -60.92 -58.31
C ARG A 15 3.96 -61.10 -59.22
N PHE A 16 3.50 -62.34 -59.43
CA PHE A 16 2.36 -62.69 -60.26
C PHE A 16 1.06 -63.00 -59.48
N ASP A 17 1.08 -62.93 -58.14
CA ASP A 17 -0.12 -63.09 -57.32
C ASP A 17 -0.93 -61.78 -57.30
N PHE A 18 -1.60 -61.48 -58.41
CA PHE A 18 -2.32 -60.22 -58.57
C PHE A 18 -3.48 -60.05 -57.57
N ALA A 19 -4.16 -61.14 -57.20
CA ALA A 19 -5.25 -61.13 -56.24
C ALA A 19 -4.73 -60.86 -54.82
N GLY A 20 -3.75 -61.64 -54.35
CA GLY A 20 -3.16 -61.46 -53.02
C GLY A 20 -2.48 -60.10 -52.85
N ARG A 21 -1.83 -59.58 -53.90
CA ARG A 21 -1.23 -58.23 -53.87
C ARG A 21 -2.28 -57.12 -53.81
N ARG A 22 -3.45 -57.29 -54.44
CA ARG A 22 -4.56 -56.33 -54.35
C ARG A 22 -5.15 -56.30 -52.93
N GLU A 23 -5.36 -57.48 -52.34
CA GLU A 23 -5.81 -57.60 -50.95
C GLU A 23 -4.78 -57.04 -49.96
N ALA A 24 -3.49 -57.29 -50.17
CA ALA A 24 -2.41 -56.73 -49.35
C ALA A 24 -2.39 -55.20 -49.37
N LYS A 25 -2.58 -54.58 -50.54
CA LYS A 25 -2.72 -53.11 -50.66
C LYS A 25 -3.96 -52.58 -49.93
N GLN A 26 -5.09 -53.31 -49.97
CA GLN A 26 -6.28 -52.95 -49.21
C GLN A 26 -6.08 -53.08 -47.69
N ARG A 27 -5.41 -54.13 -47.22
CA ARG A 27 -5.01 -54.26 -45.80
C ARG A 27 -4.08 -53.13 -45.39
N ALA A 28 -3.10 -52.77 -46.21
CA ALA A 28 -2.19 -51.64 -45.94
C ALA A 28 -2.93 -50.29 -45.86
N LEU A 29 -3.97 -50.08 -46.68
CA LEU A 29 -4.86 -48.91 -46.59
C LEU A 29 -5.66 -48.90 -45.28
N GLY A 30 -6.32 -50.02 -44.93
CA GLY A 30 -7.07 -50.11 -43.67
C GLY A 30 -6.20 -49.94 -42.42
N LEU A 31 -4.97 -50.45 -42.46
CA LEU A 31 -3.96 -50.21 -41.41
C LEU A 31 -3.51 -48.75 -41.35
N LEU A 32 -3.36 -48.08 -42.50
CA LEU A 32 -3.06 -46.65 -42.55
C LEU A 32 -4.19 -45.84 -41.89
N ASP A 33 -5.43 -46.08 -42.28
CA ASP A 33 -6.60 -45.37 -41.74
C ASP A 33 -6.72 -45.58 -40.23
N ALA A 34 -6.54 -46.83 -39.76
CA ALA A 34 -6.54 -47.15 -38.33
C ALA A 34 -5.39 -46.47 -37.58
N THR A 35 -4.19 -46.41 -38.17
CA THR A 35 -3.02 -45.76 -37.57
C THR A 35 -3.22 -44.24 -37.48
N VAL A 36 -3.73 -43.61 -38.54
CA VAL A 36 -4.03 -42.17 -38.56
C VAL A 36 -5.12 -41.85 -37.53
N ALA A 37 -6.19 -42.65 -37.45
CA ALA A 37 -7.25 -42.46 -36.47
C ALA A 37 -6.73 -42.59 -35.02
N ALA A 38 -5.86 -43.58 -34.75
CA ALA A 38 -5.23 -43.74 -33.44
C ALA A 38 -4.33 -42.55 -33.07
N GLU A 39 -3.53 -42.04 -34.02
CA GLU A 39 -2.67 -40.88 -33.81
C GLU A 39 -3.48 -39.60 -33.59
N GLN A 40 -4.57 -39.41 -34.33
CA GLN A 40 -5.50 -38.31 -34.12
C GLN A 40 -6.19 -38.39 -32.76
N ALA A 41 -6.65 -39.56 -32.34
CA ALA A 41 -7.26 -39.77 -31.03
C ALA A 41 -6.25 -39.51 -29.89
N ALA A 42 -4.99 -39.95 -30.05
CA ALA A 42 -3.93 -39.67 -29.09
C ALA A 42 -3.66 -38.17 -28.96
N ARG A 43 -3.50 -37.45 -30.08
CA ARG A 43 -3.31 -35.99 -30.09
C ARG A 43 -4.50 -35.25 -29.49
N ALA A 44 -5.73 -35.67 -29.81
CA ALA A 44 -6.94 -35.10 -29.24
C ALA A 44 -6.98 -35.31 -27.72
N GLY A 45 -6.61 -36.50 -27.24
CA GLY A 45 -6.49 -36.82 -25.81
C GLY A 45 -5.47 -35.93 -25.10
N THR A 46 -4.27 -35.78 -25.67
CA THR A 46 -3.23 -34.87 -25.12
C THR A 46 -3.73 -33.43 -25.06
N TYR A 47 -4.36 -32.94 -26.13
CA TYR A 47 -4.89 -31.58 -26.19
C TYR A 47 -6.02 -31.35 -25.18
N GLN A 48 -6.93 -32.31 -25.01
CA GLN A 48 -7.99 -32.23 -24.00
C GLN A 48 -7.44 -32.23 -22.57
N ALA A 49 -6.45 -33.08 -22.28
CA ALA A 49 -5.78 -33.11 -20.98
C ALA A 49 -5.10 -31.76 -20.67
N GLN A 50 -4.37 -31.20 -21.64
CA GLN A 50 -3.74 -29.89 -21.50
C GLN A 50 -4.78 -28.79 -21.25
N ARG A 51 -5.87 -28.76 -22.03
CA ARG A 51 -6.96 -27.79 -21.86
C ARG A 51 -7.63 -27.91 -20.49
N ALA A 52 -7.77 -29.12 -19.96
CA ALA A 52 -8.33 -29.34 -18.63
C ALA A 52 -7.42 -28.76 -17.54
N THR A 53 -6.09 -28.96 -17.64
CA THR A 53 -5.11 -28.37 -16.73
C THR A 53 -5.10 -26.84 -16.81
N GLU A 54 -5.06 -26.27 -18.02
CA GLU A 54 -5.10 -24.83 -18.25
C GLU A 54 -6.39 -24.20 -17.68
N MET A 55 -7.54 -24.86 -17.88
CA MET A 55 -8.83 -24.41 -17.35
C MET A 55 -8.88 -24.46 -15.82
N ALA A 56 -8.29 -25.50 -15.20
CA ALA A 56 -8.22 -25.62 -13.76
C ALA A 56 -7.33 -24.50 -13.17
N ALA A 57 -6.16 -24.25 -13.76
CA ALA A 57 -5.28 -23.16 -13.37
C ALA A 57 -5.95 -21.79 -13.53
N TRP A 58 -6.65 -21.56 -14.65
CA TRP A 58 -7.41 -20.33 -14.87
C TRP A 58 -8.53 -20.14 -13.84
N THR A 59 -9.27 -21.20 -13.52
CA THR A 59 -10.32 -21.15 -12.49
C THR A 59 -9.74 -20.76 -11.13
N ALA A 60 -8.66 -21.41 -10.68
CA ALA A 60 -8.00 -21.11 -9.42
C ALA A 60 -7.52 -19.64 -9.36
N LEU A 61 -6.97 -19.13 -10.47
CA LEU A 61 -6.53 -17.74 -10.57
C LEU A 61 -7.69 -16.74 -10.48
N VAL A 62 -8.84 -17.03 -11.12
CA VAL A 62 -10.04 -16.19 -11.06
C VAL A 62 -10.68 -16.21 -9.66
N GLU A 63 -10.60 -17.34 -8.97
CA GLU A 63 -11.06 -17.49 -7.58
C GLU A 63 -10.08 -16.89 -6.55
N ASN A 64 -8.98 -16.28 -7.02
CA ASN A 64 -7.89 -15.73 -6.20
C ASN A 64 -7.29 -16.76 -5.23
N ASP A 65 -7.16 -18.03 -5.67
CA ASP A 65 -6.39 -19.02 -4.92
C ASP A 65 -4.98 -18.47 -4.65
N PRO A 66 -4.55 -18.36 -3.38
CA PRO A 66 -3.28 -17.72 -3.07
C PRO A 66 -2.08 -18.38 -3.76
N GLY A 67 -2.08 -19.71 -3.89
CA GLY A 67 -1.00 -20.44 -4.56
C GLY A 67 -0.95 -20.09 -6.05
N ALA A 68 -2.09 -20.17 -6.73
CA ALA A 68 -2.19 -19.85 -8.15
C ALA A 68 -1.83 -18.40 -8.48
N VAL A 69 -2.27 -17.44 -7.64
CA VAL A 69 -1.92 -16.02 -7.82
C VAL A 69 -0.42 -15.82 -7.66
N LEU A 70 0.18 -16.37 -6.60
CA LEU A 70 1.61 -16.20 -6.33
C LEU A 70 2.48 -16.87 -7.40
N ASP A 71 2.12 -18.06 -7.88
CA ASP A 71 2.83 -18.76 -8.98
C ASP A 71 2.85 -17.92 -10.26
N VAL A 72 1.72 -17.29 -10.60
CA VAL A 72 1.60 -16.44 -11.80
C VAL A 72 2.39 -15.14 -11.63
N LEU A 73 2.39 -14.55 -10.43
CA LEU A 73 3.20 -13.35 -10.14
C LEU A 73 4.70 -13.66 -10.21
N GLU A 74 5.14 -14.80 -9.68
CA GLU A 74 6.54 -15.24 -9.76
C GLU A 74 6.98 -15.41 -11.22
N ALA A 75 6.16 -16.08 -12.04
CA ALA A 75 6.44 -16.25 -13.46
C ALA A 75 6.47 -14.90 -14.21
N ALA A 76 5.59 -13.96 -13.85
CA ALA A 76 5.55 -12.63 -14.45
C ALA A 76 6.76 -11.77 -14.05
N PHE A 77 7.22 -11.84 -12.81
CA PHE A 77 8.33 -11.01 -12.34
C PHE A 77 9.72 -11.55 -12.68
N ALA A 78 9.81 -12.76 -13.26
CA ALA A 78 11.06 -13.44 -13.54
C ALA A 78 11.98 -12.66 -14.50
N ASP A 79 11.43 -11.79 -15.36
CA ASP A 79 12.19 -10.98 -16.33
C ASP A 79 12.31 -9.50 -15.93
N ASN A 80 11.84 -9.12 -14.73
CA ASN A 80 11.95 -7.75 -14.25
C ASN A 80 13.42 -7.33 -14.01
N GLU A 81 13.74 -6.08 -14.36
CA GLU A 81 15.08 -5.50 -14.10
C GLU A 81 15.41 -5.45 -12.60
N SER A 82 14.38 -5.28 -11.77
CA SER A 82 14.46 -5.28 -10.31
C SER A 82 13.74 -6.51 -9.78
N GLU A 83 14.42 -7.28 -8.93
CA GLU A 83 13.87 -8.50 -8.33
C GLU A 83 12.59 -8.16 -7.53
N ALA A 84 11.49 -8.83 -7.84
CA ALA A 84 10.21 -8.63 -7.21
C ALA A 84 9.53 -9.97 -6.94
N VAL A 85 8.78 -10.07 -5.85
CA VAL A 85 8.06 -11.30 -5.48
C VAL A 85 6.73 -10.98 -4.81
N GLY A 86 5.72 -11.80 -5.06
CA GLY A 86 4.52 -11.84 -4.24
C GLY A 86 4.78 -12.69 -2.99
N VAL A 87 4.53 -12.15 -1.80
CA VAL A 87 4.74 -12.86 -0.52
C VAL A 87 3.44 -13.27 0.15
N ASN A 88 2.32 -12.68 -0.26
CA ASN A 88 0.99 -13.01 0.26
C ASN A 88 -0.08 -12.69 -0.79
N CYS A 89 -1.19 -13.42 -0.73
CA CYS A 89 -2.43 -13.11 -1.43
C CYS A 89 -3.58 -13.45 -0.49
N GLU A 90 -4.39 -12.46 -0.13
CA GLU A 90 -5.49 -12.63 0.81
C GLU A 90 -6.81 -12.14 0.20
N PRO A 91 -7.94 -12.81 0.51
CA PRO A 91 -9.24 -12.40 0.02
C PRO A 91 -9.69 -11.09 0.69
N THR A 92 -10.28 -10.21 -0.11
CA THR A 92 -10.93 -8.98 0.36
C THR A 92 -12.40 -8.97 -0.06
N PRO A 93 -13.27 -8.11 0.53
CA PRO A 93 -14.66 -8.01 0.10
C PRO A 93 -14.84 -7.68 -1.40
N SER A 94 -13.88 -7.01 -2.01
CA SER A 94 -13.90 -6.62 -3.43
C SER A 94 -13.10 -7.52 -4.36
N GLY A 95 -12.36 -8.51 -3.84
CA GLY A 95 -11.50 -9.40 -4.64
C GLY A 95 -10.38 -10.00 -3.80
N ALA A 96 -9.14 -9.66 -4.13
CA ALA A 96 -7.97 -10.02 -3.31
C ALA A 96 -6.96 -8.87 -3.22
N LEU A 97 -6.17 -8.90 -2.14
CA LEU A 97 -5.01 -8.06 -1.88
C LEU A 97 -3.74 -8.90 -1.98
N VAL A 98 -2.77 -8.45 -2.78
CA VAL A 98 -1.44 -9.07 -2.85
C VAL A 98 -0.40 -8.23 -2.14
N SER A 99 0.50 -8.88 -1.40
CA SER A 99 1.69 -8.25 -0.82
C SER A 99 2.87 -8.48 -1.73
N LEU A 100 3.51 -7.41 -2.18
CA LEU A 100 4.65 -7.44 -3.08
C LEU A 100 5.90 -6.91 -2.35
N VAL A 101 7.03 -7.57 -2.53
CA VAL A 101 8.34 -7.06 -2.13
C VAL A 101 9.15 -6.76 -3.39
N VAL A 102 9.69 -5.55 -3.48
CA VAL A 102 10.49 -5.09 -4.62
C VAL A 102 11.88 -4.71 -4.13
N MET A 103 12.90 -5.32 -4.72
CA MET A 103 14.30 -5.08 -4.39
C MET A 103 14.90 -4.02 -5.30
N VAL A 104 15.54 -3.02 -4.70
CA VAL A 104 16.21 -1.94 -5.42
C VAL A 104 17.69 -1.82 -5.04
N GLY A 105 18.51 -1.40 -6.01
CA GLY A 105 19.91 -1.06 -5.77
C GLY A 105 20.07 0.31 -5.10
N THR A 106 21.33 0.71 -4.89
CA THR A 106 21.69 2.04 -4.38
C THR A 106 21.79 3.06 -5.52
N THR A 107 22.01 4.33 -5.18
CA THR A 107 22.28 5.38 -6.18
C THR A 107 23.56 5.13 -6.99
N ALA A 108 24.42 4.19 -6.57
CA ALA A 108 25.67 3.86 -7.27
C ALA A 108 25.43 3.22 -8.65
N THR A 109 24.25 2.65 -8.89
CA THR A 109 23.88 2.09 -10.21
C THR A 109 23.42 3.15 -11.20
N LEU A 110 23.21 4.40 -10.74
CA LEU A 110 22.68 5.47 -11.58
C LEU A 110 23.77 6.20 -12.37
N PRO A 111 23.45 6.70 -13.58
CA PRO A 111 24.40 7.47 -14.37
C PRO A 111 24.84 8.76 -13.68
N GLU A 112 26.14 8.93 -13.44
CA GLU A 112 26.71 10.12 -12.78
C GLU A 112 26.65 11.40 -13.62
N ARG A 113 26.43 11.30 -14.93
CA ARG A 113 26.37 12.44 -15.85
C ARG A 113 24.97 12.61 -16.44
N LYS A 114 24.61 13.85 -16.76
CA LYS A 114 23.37 14.19 -17.48
C LYS A 114 23.67 14.86 -18.82
N PRO A 115 22.85 14.59 -19.86
CA PRO A 115 22.90 15.35 -21.09
C PRO A 115 22.63 16.83 -20.82
N THR A 116 23.39 17.70 -21.46
CA THR A 116 23.26 19.17 -21.39
C THR A 116 23.56 19.76 -22.77
N ARG A 117 23.48 21.09 -22.88
CA ARG A 117 23.95 21.82 -24.06
C ARG A 117 24.94 22.89 -23.64
N THR A 118 25.94 23.16 -24.50
CA THR A 118 26.82 24.32 -24.32
C THR A 118 26.05 25.62 -24.56
N ALA A 119 26.65 26.77 -24.23
CA ALA A 119 26.07 28.08 -24.56
C ALA A 119 25.79 28.27 -26.07
N ALA A 120 26.55 27.57 -26.93
CA ALA A 120 26.36 27.55 -28.38
C ALA A 120 25.33 26.48 -28.85
N GLY A 121 24.65 25.79 -27.94
CA GLY A 121 23.61 24.80 -28.26
C GLY A 121 24.11 23.39 -28.61
N ALA A 122 25.42 23.15 -28.66
CA ALA A 122 25.99 21.84 -28.96
C ALA A 122 25.72 20.84 -27.82
N PRO A 123 25.43 19.55 -28.11
CA PRO A 123 25.29 18.51 -27.09
C PRO A 123 26.54 18.40 -26.21
N SER A 124 26.35 18.30 -24.89
CA SER A 124 27.41 18.15 -23.89
C SER A 124 26.94 17.25 -22.75
N SER A 125 27.83 16.93 -21.82
CA SER A 125 27.49 16.20 -20.59
C SER A 125 28.06 16.89 -19.36
N ALA A 126 27.24 17.04 -18.32
CA ALA A 126 27.64 17.60 -17.04
C ALA A 126 27.53 16.55 -15.94
N LYS A 127 28.36 16.68 -14.89
CA LYS A 127 28.21 15.86 -13.69
C LYS A 127 26.86 16.19 -13.03
N ARG A 128 26.13 15.16 -12.61
CA ARG A 128 24.90 15.33 -11.83
C ARG A 128 25.23 15.86 -10.45
N THR A 129 24.43 16.79 -9.99
CA THR A 129 24.48 17.23 -8.60
C THR A 129 23.90 16.15 -7.68
N LYS A 130 24.13 16.27 -6.38
CA LYS A 130 23.55 15.39 -5.36
C LYS A 130 22.00 15.37 -5.44
N LYS A 131 21.40 16.53 -5.67
CA LYS A 131 19.94 16.67 -5.88
C LYS A 131 19.47 15.97 -7.16
N ASP A 132 20.19 16.14 -8.28
CA ASP A 132 19.85 15.47 -9.55
C ASP A 132 19.87 13.93 -9.43
N LEU A 133 20.80 13.38 -8.63
CA LEU A 133 20.88 11.95 -8.37
C LEU A 133 19.73 11.46 -7.48
N ALA A 134 19.42 12.20 -6.40
CA ALA A 134 18.31 11.86 -5.52
C ALA A 134 16.96 11.86 -6.26
N GLU A 135 16.74 12.85 -7.12
CA GLU A 135 15.52 12.95 -7.95
C GLU A 135 15.45 11.82 -8.98
N LEU A 136 16.56 11.52 -9.65
CA LEU A 136 16.62 10.40 -10.60
C LEU A 136 16.34 9.06 -9.91
N TYR A 137 16.92 8.85 -8.72
CA TYR A 137 16.71 7.63 -7.93
C TYR A 137 15.26 7.46 -7.51
N LEU A 138 14.62 8.51 -7.00
CA LEU A 138 13.21 8.47 -6.61
C LEU A 138 12.32 8.18 -7.82
N ARG A 139 12.59 8.81 -8.97
CA ARG A 139 11.84 8.57 -10.21
C ARG A 139 12.01 7.14 -10.72
N TRP A 140 13.23 6.60 -10.70
CA TRP A 140 13.50 5.22 -11.07
C TRP A 140 12.76 4.25 -10.14
N LEU A 141 12.91 4.39 -8.82
CA LEU A 141 12.22 3.58 -7.82
C LEU A 141 10.70 3.62 -8.02
N ALA A 142 10.13 4.82 -8.18
CA ALA A 142 8.70 4.99 -8.41
C ALA A 142 8.24 4.29 -9.70
N SER A 143 9.04 4.37 -10.76
CA SER A 143 8.73 3.71 -12.04
C SER A 143 8.78 2.19 -11.91
N THR A 144 9.78 1.66 -11.19
CA THR A 144 9.88 0.22 -10.88
C THR A 144 8.65 -0.25 -10.13
N VAL A 145 8.26 0.43 -9.05
CA VAL A 145 7.07 0.07 -8.26
C VAL A 145 5.81 0.04 -9.11
N LEU A 146 5.56 1.10 -9.89
CA LEU A 146 4.36 1.17 -10.71
C LEU A 146 4.35 0.14 -11.84
N ALA A 147 5.51 -0.19 -12.42
CA ALA A 147 5.63 -1.25 -13.42
C ALA A 147 5.29 -2.61 -12.80
N THR A 148 5.87 -2.95 -11.65
CA THR A 148 5.58 -4.21 -10.94
C THR A 148 4.11 -4.33 -10.54
N VAL A 149 3.51 -3.25 -10.02
CA VAL A 149 2.07 -3.25 -9.66
C VAL A 149 1.18 -3.41 -10.90
N LYS A 150 1.52 -2.73 -12.00
CA LYS A 150 0.77 -2.85 -13.26
C LYS A 150 0.81 -4.28 -13.79
N GLU A 151 1.98 -4.90 -13.75
CA GLU A 151 2.19 -6.28 -14.16
C GLU A 151 1.41 -7.24 -13.27
N ALA A 152 1.48 -7.08 -11.94
CA ALA A 152 0.71 -7.88 -10.99
C ALA A 152 -0.79 -7.89 -11.33
N PHE A 153 -1.35 -6.70 -11.59
CA PHE A 153 -2.75 -6.59 -11.97
C PHE A 153 -3.04 -7.14 -13.37
N ALA A 154 -2.08 -7.10 -14.29
CA ALA A 154 -2.26 -7.64 -15.64
C ALA A 154 -2.39 -9.17 -15.62
N VAL A 155 -1.63 -9.85 -14.76
CA VAL A 155 -1.56 -11.32 -14.74
C VAL A 155 -2.55 -11.97 -13.77
N ALA A 156 -2.97 -11.28 -12.71
CA ALA A 156 -3.91 -11.79 -11.71
C ALA A 156 -5.22 -11.01 -11.72
N PRO A 157 -6.22 -11.35 -12.55
CA PRO A 157 -7.39 -10.50 -12.83
C PRO A 157 -8.31 -10.24 -11.64
N GLY A 158 -8.43 -11.18 -10.70
CA GLY A 158 -9.28 -11.05 -9.51
C GLY A 158 -8.63 -10.24 -8.37
N VAL A 159 -7.34 -9.96 -8.45
CA VAL A 159 -6.61 -9.13 -7.49
C VAL A 159 -7.02 -7.68 -7.70
N THR A 160 -7.58 -7.04 -6.67
CA THR A 160 -8.06 -5.66 -6.74
C THR A 160 -7.13 -4.66 -6.09
N GLU A 161 -6.24 -5.14 -5.23
CA GLU A 161 -5.33 -4.32 -4.43
C GLU A 161 -3.94 -4.94 -4.40
N ALA A 162 -2.91 -4.09 -4.39
CA ALA A 162 -1.53 -4.50 -4.21
C ALA A 162 -0.87 -3.57 -3.20
N GLN A 163 -0.29 -4.14 -2.16
CA GLN A 163 0.57 -3.41 -1.23
C GLN A 163 2.03 -3.77 -1.49
N VAL A 164 2.89 -2.77 -1.49
CA VAL A 164 4.28 -2.90 -1.93
C VAL A 164 5.19 -2.47 -0.80
N LEU A 165 6.18 -3.30 -0.48
CA LEU A 165 7.34 -2.94 0.31
C LEU A 165 8.57 -2.90 -0.59
N VAL A 166 9.23 -1.75 -0.67
CA VAL A 166 10.50 -1.61 -1.39
C VAL A 166 11.65 -1.75 -0.42
N ILE A 167 12.56 -2.69 -0.70
CA ILE A 167 13.76 -2.94 0.10
C ILE A 167 14.98 -2.61 -0.76
N ARG A 168 15.83 -1.71 -0.27
CA ARG A 168 17.12 -1.45 -0.87
C ARG A 168 18.14 -2.46 -0.38
N ARG A 169 18.88 -3.04 -1.33
CA ARG A 169 20.08 -3.83 -1.07
C ARG A 169 21.33 -3.01 -1.29
N ASP A 170 22.20 -2.97 -0.29
CA ASP A 170 23.51 -2.33 -0.35
C ASP A 170 24.62 -3.32 0.00
N PRO A 171 25.20 -4.02 -1.00
CA PRO A 171 26.33 -4.93 -0.76
C PRO A 171 27.59 -4.24 -0.22
N ALA A 172 27.67 -2.91 -0.31
CA ALA A 172 28.79 -2.12 0.18
C ALA A 172 28.52 -1.51 1.57
N ALA A 173 27.40 -1.86 2.22
CA ALA A 173 27.07 -1.39 3.56
C ALA A 173 28.18 -1.74 4.56
N ALA A 174 28.55 -0.76 5.38
CA ALA A 174 29.60 -0.93 6.39
C ALA A 174 29.15 -1.81 7.57
N ASP A 175 27.84 -1.90 7.81
CA ASP A 175 27.25 -2.73 8.85
C ASP A 175 26.19 -3.70 8.26
N PRO A 176 25.96 -4.87 8.89
CA PRO A 176 24.98 -5.86 8.42
C PRO A 176 23.53 -5.35 8.41
N SER A 177 23.17 -4.42 9.29
CA SER A 177 21.82 -3.84 9.35
C SER A 177 21.55 -2.83 8.23
N GLY A 178 22.59 -2.29 7.59
CA GLY A 178 22.53 -1.42 6.42
C GLY A 178 22.49 -2.17 5.09
N TYR A 179 22.74 -3.48 5.10
CA TYR A 179 22.72 -4.32 3.90
C TYR A 179 21.33 -4.36 3.25
N LEU A 180 20.26 -4.43 4.06
CA LEU A 180 18.88 -4.30 3.62
C LEU A 180 18.20 -3.16 4.36
N ALA A 181 17.46 -2.33 3.63
CA ALA A 181 16.72 -1.22 4.22
C ALA A 181 15.36 -1.04 3.54
N ALA A 182 14.28 -1.00 4.32
CA ALA A 182 12.97 -0.62 3.80
C ALA A 182 13.01 0.85 3.35
N MET A 183 12.67 1.13 2.10
CA MET A 183 12.75 2.48 1.51
C MET A 183 11.38 3.10 1.25
N TYR A 184 10.39 2.27 0.97
CA TYR A 184 9.02 2.70 0.67
C TYR A 184 8.04 1.60 1.05
N ALA A 185 6.86 2.00 1.52
CA ALA A 185 5.70 1.14 1.60
C ALA A 185 4.48 1.90 1.06
N GLY A 186 3.54 1.22 0.38
CA GLY A 186 2.30 1.86 -0.07
C GLY A 186 1.34 0.88 -0.71
N ARG A 187 0.07 1.29 -0.85
CA ARG A 187 -1.03 0.47 -1.37
C ARG A 187 -1.57 1.05 -2.68
N PHE A 188 -1.94 0.18 -3.61
CA PHE A 188 -2.42 0.53 -4.94
C PHE A 188 -3.71 -0.23 -5.24
N HIS A 189 -4.69 0.46 -5.84
CA HIS A 189 -5.94 -0.15 -6.27
C HIS A 189 -5.99 -0.27 -7.78
N ARG A 190 -6.42 -1.44 -8.28
CA ARG A 190 -6.57 -1.72 -9.72
C ARG A 190 -7.38 -0.64 -10.45
N GLN A 191 -8.51 -0.23 -9.87
CA GLN A 191 -9.42 0.74 -10.50
C GLN A 191 -8.74 2.08 -10.80
N ARG A 192 -7.83 2.52 -9.91
CA ARG A 192 -7.09 3.77 -10.11
C ARG A 192 -6.17 3.68 -11.33
N LEU A 193 -5.41 2.58 -11.44
CA LEU A 193 -4.46 2.36 -12.54
C LEU A 193 -5.15 2.12 -13.89
N ALA A 194 -6.34 1.52 -13.88
CA ALA A 194 -7.10 1.24 -15.11
C ALA A 194 -7.46 2.50 -15.90
N GLY A 195 -7.62 3.65 -15.22
CA GLY A 195 -7.94 4.93 -15.85
C GLY A 195 -6.71 5.73 -16.32
N TRP A 196 -5.48 5.24 -16.11
CA TRP A 196 -4.28 6.03 -16.36
C TRP A 196 -3.89 6.12 -17.83
N ASN A 197 -3.54 7.34 -18.25
CA ASN A 197 -2.78 7.57 -19.47
C ASN A 197 -1.27 7.41 -19.17
N TRP A 198 -0.77 6.17 -19.20
CA TRP A 198 0.59 5.80 -18.77
C TRP A 198 1.73 6.72 -19.28
N PRO A 199 1.78 7.15 -20.55
CA PRO A 199 2.80 8.08 -21.03
C PRO A 199 2.81 9.47 -20.34
N ALA A 200 1.70 9.87 -19.72
CA ALA A 200 1.53 11.15 -19.04
C ALA A 200 1.59 11.05 -17.51
N VAL A 201 1.73 9.83 -16.96
CA VAL A 201 1.82 9.63 -15.51
C VAL A 201 3.17 10.12 -15.00
N ASP A 202 3.17 10.98 -13.99
CA ASP A 202 4.36 11.22 -13.19
C ASP A 202 4.45 10.12 -12.11
N PRO A 203 5.41 9.19 -12.22
CA PRO A 203 5.48 8.06 -11.30
C PRO A 203 5.73 8.50 -9.86
N VAL A 204 6.46 9.60 -9.64
CA VAL A 204 6.78 10.08 -8.29
C VAL A 204 5.53 10.64 -7.61
N GLU A 205 4.72 11.40 -8.35
CA GLU A 205 3.46 11.91 -7.78
C GLU A 205 2.52 10.76 -7.42
N GLU A 206 2.38 9.76 -8.30
CA GLU A 206 1.49 8.63 -8.04
C GLU A 206 1.99 7.74 -6.91
N LEU A 207 3.30 7.52 -6.78
CA LEU A 207 3.91 6.82 -5.66
C LEU A 207 3.62 7.52 -4.32
N LEU A 208 3.73 8.85 -4.29
CA LEU A 208 3.47 9.67 -3.10
C LEU A 208 1.98 9.81 -2.77
N ARG A 209 1.11 9.69 -3.79
CA ARG A 209 -0.36 9.72 -3.63
C ARG A 209 -0.95 8.33 -3.38
N ALA A 210 -0.15 7.26 -3.40
CA ALA A 210 -0.64 5.93 -3.08
C ALA A 210 -1.19 5.96 -1.64
N PRO A 211 -2.37 5.34 -1.39
CA PRO A 211 -2.82 5.09 -0.03
C PRO A 211 -1.69 4.54 0.82
N ASP A 212 -1.55 5.11 2.00
CA ASP A 212 -0.61 4.68 3.03
C ASP A 212 0.87 4.73 2.60
N ALA A 213 1.19 5.60 1.64
CA ALA A 213 2.55 5.84 1.18
C ALA A 213 3.46 6.29 2.33
N ARG A 214 4.43 5.44 2.69
CA ARG A 214 5.52 5.72 3.61
C ARG A 214 6.79 5.93 2.82
N LEU A 215 7.39 7.11 2.96
CA LEU A 215 8.61 7.47 2.28
C LEU A 215 9.36 8.56 3.06
N HIS A 216 10.62 8.32 3.40
CA HIS A 216 11.42 9.28 4.15
C HIS A 216 12.46 9.96 3.24
N ARG A 217 12.52 11.30 3.33
CA ARG A 217 13.53 12.12 2.63
C ARG A 217 14.24 13.04 3.60
N LYS A 218 15.56 13.18 3.45
CA LYS A 218 16.38 13.99 4.36
C LYS A 218 17.28 14.98 3.62
N GLY A 219 17.51 16.12 4.29
CA GLY A 219 18.44 17.16 3.84
C GLY A 219 17.94 17.98 2.65
N VAL A 220 18.73 18.95 2.23
CA VAL A 220 18.38 19.92 1.16
C VAL A 220 18.24 19.25 -0.22
N ALA A 221 18.96 18.15 -0.43
CA ALA A 221 18.87 17.35 -1.66
C ALA A 221 17.66 16.41 -1.69
N LEU A 222 16.90 16.30 -0.58
CA LEU A 222 15.75 15.40 -0.41
C LEU A 222 16.10 13.94 -0.72
N GLU A 223 17.23 13.46 -0.20
CA GLU A 223 17.69 12.09 -0.43
C GLU A 223 16.75 11.09 0.23
N LEU A 224 16.44 10.01 -0.48
CA LEU A 224 15.67 8.91 0.07
C LEU A 224 16.47 8.23 1.18
N VAL A 225 15.88 8.13 2.36
CA VAL A 225 16.47 7.45 3.52
C VAL A 225 15.56 6.29 3.96
N PRO A 226 16.11 5.28 4.66
CA PRO A 226 15.32 4.16 5.14
C PRO A 226 14.12 4.61 5.99
N LEU A 227 13.06 3.82 5.93
CA LEU A 227 11.90 3.93 6.81
C LEU A 227 12.33 3.61 8.25
N GLU A 228 11.74 4.33 9.20
CA GLU A 228 11.89 4.01 10.62
C GLU A 228 10.88 2.92 10.96
N LEU A 229 11.37 1.70 11.19
CA LEU A 229 10.51 0.53 11.37
C LEU A 229 10.11 0.29 12.83
N ARG A 230 10.46 1.20 13.75
CA ARG A 230 10.16 1.04 15.17
C ARG A 230 8.66 0.85 15.42
N ASP A 231 7.84 1.54 14.65
CA ASP A 231 6.37 1.51 14.76
C ASP A 231 5.73 0.61 13.69
N GLU A 232 6.54 -0.14 12.94
CA GLU A 232 6.13 -0.97 11.79
C GLU A 232 6.57 -2.43 11.96
N PRO A 233 6.06 -3.16 12.98
CA PRO A 233 6.52 -4.50 13.31
C PRO A 233 6.33 -5.49 12.16
N GLU A 234 5.30 -5.32 11.34
CA GLU A 234 5.03 -6.18 10.19
C GLU A 234 6.03 -5.94 9.05
N LEU A 235 6.34 -4.67 8.74
CA LEU A 235 7.39 -4.34 7.77
C LEU A 235 8.77 -4.78 8.27
N ALA A 236 9.02 -4.65 9.58
CA ALA A 236 10.23 -5.15 10.22
C ALA A 236 10.34 -6.67 10.12
N ALA A 237 9.23 -7.39 10.31
CA ALA A 237 9.18 -8.85 10.17
C ALA A 237 9.46 -9.30 8.73
N VAL A 238 8.87 -8.63 7.73
CA VAL A 238 9.17 -8.90 6.31
C VAL A 238 10.64 -8.64 6.01
N LEU A 239 11.18 -7.49 6.44
CA LEU A 239 12.60 -7.15 6.23
C LEU A 239 13.53 -8.18 6.90
N ALA A 240 13.19 -8.66 8.10
CA ALA A 240 13.94 -9.68 8.81
C ALA A 240 13.88 -11.04 8.11
N ALA A 241 12.71 -11.45 7.61
CA ALA A 241 12.55 -12.68 6.83
C ALA A 241 13.37 -12.63 5.54
N VAL A 242 13.35 -11.49 4.84
CA VAL A 242 14.19 -11.24 3.66
C VAL A 242 15.67 -11.32 4.03
N GLY A 243 16.09 -10.67 5.12
CA GLY A 243 17.45 -10.74 5.61
C GLY A 243 17.93 -12.15 5.91
N ALA A 244 17.08 -12.98 6.53
CA ALA A 244 17.39 -14.37 6.84
C ALA A 244 17.63 -15.21 5.59
N ALA A 245 16.81 -15.06 4.54
CA ALA A 245 16.99 -15.77 3.28
C ALA A 245 18.29 -15.38 2.58
N TYR A 246 18.57 -14.09 2.43
CA TYR A 246 19.83 -13.65 1.80
C TYR A 246 21.07 -14.07 2.61
N ALA A 247 20.99 -14.15 3.94
CA ALA A 247 22.08 -14.67 4.78
C ALA A 247 22.33 -16.17 4.55
N GLY A 248 21.28 -16.93 4.20
CA GLY A 248 21.37 -18.35 3.82
C GLY A 248 21.85 -18.60 2.38
N GLY A 249 22.15 -17.54 1.61
CA GLY A 249 22.50 -17.64 0.19
C GLY A 249 21.32 -17.84 -0.74
N GLN A 250 20.10 -17.63 -0.23
CA GLN A 250 18.85 -17.70 -0.97
C GLN A 250 18.49 -16.34 -1.61
N SER A 251 17.66 -16.35 -2.64
CA SER A 251 17.12 -15.16 -3.33
C SER A 251 15.77 -14.75 -2.73
N LEU A 252 15.22 -13.60 -3.16
CA LEU A 252 13.89 -13.14 -2.75
C LEU A 252 12.79 -14.14 -3.13
N THR A 253 12.97 -14.86 -4.25
CA THR A 253 12.06 -15.91 -4.74
C THR A 253 12.00 -17.13 -3.80
N ASP A 254 13.08 -17.42 -3.08
CA ASP A 254 13.17 -18.57 -2.16
C ASP A 254 12.47 -18.30 -0.81
N ILE A 255 12.16 -17.04 -0.48
CA ILE A 255 11.38 -16.65 0.71
C ILE A 255 9.93 -17.12 0.59
N ALA A 256 9.47 -17.41 -0.63
CA ALA A 256 8.14 -17.94 -0.89
C ALA A 256 7.95 -19.39 -0.39
N ASP A 257 8.90 -20.01 0.33
CA ASP A 257 8.76 -21.38 0.83
C ASP A 257 7.67 -21.47 1.94
N ARG A 258 6.54 -22.04 1.54
CA ARG A 258 5.16 -21.87 2.05
C ARG A 258 4.85 -22.64 3.33
N SER A 259 5.73 -22.59 4.34
CA SER A 259 5.59 -23.39 5.58
C SER A 259 5.52 -22.59 6.89
N GLY A 260 5.68 -21.26 6.83
CA GLY A 260 5.40 -20.32 7.93
C GLY A 260 4.14 -19.49 7.67
N PRO A 261 3.58 -18.81 8.69
CA PRO A 261 2.49 -17.86 8.46
C PRO A 261 2.93 -16.81 7.41
N PRO A 262 2.10 -16.46 6.42
CA PRO A 262 2.49 -15.53 5.37
C PRO A 262 2.96 -14.23 6.01
N ALA A 263 4.07 -13.68 5.50
CA ALA A 263 4.57 -12.38 5.92
C ALA A 263 3.53 -11.33 5.52
N THR A 264 2.57 -11.11 6.42
CA THR A 264 1.43 -10.24 6.23
C THR A 264 1.81 -8.89 6.82
N PHE A 265 1.72 -7.83 6.03
CA PHE A 265 1.81 -6.47 6.53
C PHE A 265 0.58 -5.72 6.05
N HIS A 266 -0.18 -5.11 6.94
CA HIS A 266 -1.30 -4.25 6.60
C HIS A 266 -0.81 -2.81 6.69
N ILE A 267 -0.89 -2.08 5.58
CA ILE A 267 -0.75 -0.63 5.64
C ILE A 267 -2.16 -0.08 5.94
N ASP A 268 -2.34 0.51 7.12
CA ASP A 268 -3.65 0.94 7.65
C ASP A 268 -4.37 1.91 6.71
N ASP A 269 -5.61 1.59 6.33
CA ASP A 269 -6.49 2.34 5.41
C ASP A 269 -6.52 3.87 5.64
N VAL A 270 -5.81 4.61 4.78
CA VAL A 270 -6.03 6.03 4.57
C VAL A 270 -5.93 6.38 3.08
N THR A 271 -7.08 6.66 2.47
CA THR A 271 -7.25 7.04 1.05
C THR A 271 -6.89 8.51 0.75
N VAL A 272 -6.40 9.28 1.72
CA VAL A 272 -6.03 10.71 1.58
C VAL A 272 -4.56 10.91 1.91
N VAL A 273 -3.84 11.68 1.06
CA VAL A 273 -2.45 12.07 1.35
C VAL A 273 -2.38 12.74 2.72
N PRO A 274 -1.59 12.19 3.67
CA PRO A 274 -1.45 12.77 5.00
C PRO A 274 -1.03 14.24 4.94
N MET A 275 -1.73 15.09 5.67
CA MET A 275 -1.42 16.51 5.75
C MET A 275 -0.11 16.71 6.53
N PRO A 276 0.86 17.49 6.03
CA PRO A 276 2.01 17.91 6.83
C PRO A 276 1.55 18.78 8.01
N LYS A 277 2.30 18.77 9.12
CA LYS A 277 2.07 19.69 10.24
C LYS A 277 2.05 21.15 9.73
N GLY A 278 1.00 21.87 10.09
CA GLY A 278 0.73 23.25 9.65
C GLY A 278 -0.03 23.40 8.33
N ALA A 279 -0.16 22.33 7.52
CA ALA A 279 -0.93 22.35 6.29
C ALA A 279 -2.43 22.50 6.57
N ASN A 280 -3.19 22.99 5.59
CA ASN A 280 -4.64 23.14 5.69
C ASN A 280 -5.33 22.87 4.35
N THR A 281 -6.56 22.34 4.40
CA THR A 281 -7.40 22.09 3.21
C THR A 281 -8.83 22.59 3.45
N ALA A 282 -9.59 22.74 2.37
CA ALA A 282 -11.00 23.11 2.43
C ALA A 282 -11.85 21.94 2.94
N MET A 283 -12.87 22.24 3.73
CA MET A 283 -13.85 21.28 4.21
C MET A 283 -15.11 21.30 3.34
N PRO A 284 -15.80 20.16 3.16
CA PRO A 284 -17.08 20.13 2.47
C PRO A 284 -18.16 20.86 3.29
N SER A 285 -19.24 21.27 2.64
CA SER A 285 -20.38 21.95 3.28
C SER A 285 -21.45 20.95 3.75
N VAL A 286 -21.01 19.86 4.37
CA VAL A 286 -21.85 18.78 4.93
C VAL A 286 -21.35 18.42 6.34
N PRO A 287 -22.12 17.67 7.16
CA PRO A 287 -21.62 17.15 8.42
C PRO A 287 -20.41 16.24 8.24
N VAL A 288 -19.48 16.28 9.19
CA VAL A 288 -18.26 15.48 9.18
C VAL A 288 -18.04 14.79 10.52
N THR A 289 -17.29 13.69 10.51
CA THR A 289 -16.80 13.03 11.71
C THR A 289 -15.29 13.19 11.79
N VAL A 290 -14.81 13.65 12.94
CA VAL A 290 -13.39 13.67 13.27
C VAL A 290 -13.10 12.46 14.15
N THR A 291 -12.25 11.56 13.69
CA THR A 291 -11.88 10.33 14.39
C THR A 291 -10.41 10.35 14.73
N LEU A 292 -10.10 10.25 16.01
CA LEU A 292 -8.76 9.91 16.48
C LEU A 292 -8.62 8.39 16.47
N ALA A 293 -7.47 7.89 16.01
CA ALA A 293 -7.14 6.47 15.99
C ALA A 293 -5.74 6.22 16.53
N TRP A 294 -5.56 5.12 17.24
CA TRP A 294 -4.28 4.65 17.77
C TRP A 294 -4.22 3.12 17.83
N ASP A 295 -3.02 2.58 18.09
CA ASP A 295 -2.78 1.15 18.22
C ASP A 295 -3.25 0.63 19.60
N PRO A 296 -4.21 -0.32 19.66
CA PRO A 296 -4.72 -0.91 20.90
C PRO A 296 -3.67 -1.77 21.63
N ALA A 297 -2.61 -2.20 20.96
CA ALA A 297 -1.49 -2.92 21.59
C ALA A 297 -0.56 -2.02 22.40
N THR A 298 -0.78 -0.69 22.38
CA THR A 298 -0.13 0.26 23.30
C THR A 298 -0.62 -0.01 24.73
N ALA A 299 0.04 -0.94 25.42
CA ALA A 299 -0.44 -1.52 26.66
C ALA A 299 -0.83 -0.48 27.73
N GLY A 300 -2.11 -0.52 28.13
CA GLY A 300 -2.65 0.26 29.24
C GLY A 300 -2.84 1.75 28.94
N VAL A 301 -2.73 2.19 27.69
CA VAL A 301 -2.91 3.60 27.32
C VAL A 301 -4.33 3.85 26.87
N ASP A 302 -5.00 4.76 27.56
CA ASP A 302 -6.31 5.25 27.17
C ASP A 302 -6.25 6.74 26.81
N LEU A 303 -6.96 7.10 25.76
CA LEU A 303 -6.97 8.43 25.19
C LEU A 303 -8.38 8.98 25.17
N ASP A 304 -8.48 10.25 25.53
CA ASP A 304 -9.71 11.02 25.44
C ASP A 304 -9.60 12.06 24.34
N VAL A 305 -10.62 12.12 23.48
CA VAL A 305 -10.79 13.18 22.50
C VAL A 305 -11.74 14.24 23.05
N SER A 306 -11.35 15.50 22.90
CA SER A 306 -12.18 16.65 23.25
C SER A 306 -12.22 17.69 22.13
N ALA A 307 -13.30 18.47 22.11
CA ALA A 307 -13.49 19.57 21.19
C ALA A 307 -13.72 20.87 21.96
N LEU A 308 -12.89 21.88 21.71
CA LEU A 308 -13.04 23.21 22.29
C LEU A 308 -13.66 24.15 21.25
N LEU A 309 -14.76 24.80 21.61
CA LEU A 309 -15.53 25.67 20.72
C LEU A 309 -15.12 27.13 20.95
N CYS A 310 -14.35 27.65 20.01
CA CYS A 310 -13.70 28.95 20.13
C CYS A 310 -14.41 30.07 19.36
N GLY A 311 -14.42 31.26 19.95
CA GLY A 311 -14.82 32.51 19.31
C GLY A 311 -13.73 33.09 18.39
N GLY A 312 -14.00 34.26 17.83
CA GLY A 312 -13.08 34.95 16.90
C GLY A 312 -11.78 35.43 17.54
N ASP A 313 -11.72 35.51 18.87
CA ASP A 313 -10.52 35.80 19.67
C ASP A 313 -9.65 34.56 19.92
N GLY A 314 -10.09 33.38 19.47
CA GLY A 314 -9.40 32.12 19.66
C GLY A 314 -9.59 31.48 21.05
N ARG A 315 -10.44 32.06 21.91
CA ARG A 315 -10.76 31.53 23.24
C ARG A 315 -12.07 30.76 23.23
N VAL A 316 -12.23 29.83 24.15
CA VAL A 316 -13.48 29.08 24.33
C VAL A 316 -14.63 30.05 24.66
N LEU A 317 -15.77 29.88 23.99
CA LEU A 317 -16.91 30.82 24.09
C LEU A 317 -17.51 30.91 25.50
N ALA A 318 -17.50 29.80 26.24
CA ALA A 318 -17.97 29.68 27.61
C ALA A 318 -17.33 28.43 28.25
N PRO A 319 -17.24 28.33 29.59
CA PRO A 319 -16.65 27.16 30.26
C PRO A 319 -17.29 25.82 29.85
N ASP A 320 -18.58 25.82 29.51
CA ASP A 320 -19.34 24.67 29.02
C ASP A 320 -19.25 24.49 27.50
N ALA A 321 -18.39 25.23 26.80
CA ALA A 321 -18.17 25.09 25.36
C ALA A 321 -16.95 24.17 25.07
N MET A 322 -16.75 23.19 25.93
CA MET A 322 -15.85 22.05 25.74
C MET A 322 -16.69 20.77 25.68
N VAL A 323 -16.52 20.00 24.60
CA VAL A 323 -17.24 18.74 24.35
C VAL A 323 -16.30 17.58 24.53
N PHE A 324 -16.69 16.61 25.35
CA PHE A 324 -15.97 15.38 25.69
C PHE A 324 -16.96 14.36 26.25
N TYR A 325 -16.53 13.16 26.66
CA TYR A 325 -17.47 12.09 27.02
C TYR A 325 -18.48 12.46 28.14
N ASN A 326 -18.08 13.24 29.15
CA ASN A 326 -18.99 13.71 30.22
C ASN A 326 -19.84 14.92 29.83
N GLN A 327 -19.50 15.59 28.73
CA GLN A 327 -20.26 16.70 28.18
C GLN A 327 -20.45 16.49 26.66
N PRO A 328 -21.39 15.60 26.28
CA PRO A 328 -21.37 14.97 24.95
C PRO A 328 -21.87 15.87 23.82
N ALA A 329 -22.29 17.10 24.09
CA ALA A 329 -22.78 18.02 23.06
C ALA A 329 -22.48 19.48 23.41
N GLY A 330 -22.22 20.26 22.37
CA GLY A 330 -22.00 21.71 22.43
C GLY A 330 -22.61 22.42 21.23
N ALA A 331 -22.69 23.76 21.29
CA ALA A 331 -23.23 24.60 20.21
C ALA A 331 -24.62 24.16 19.69
N GLY A 332 -25.55 23.86 20.61
CA GLY A 332 -26.91 23.44 20.25
C GLY A 332 -26.97 22.05 19.60
N GLY A 333 -25.94 21.22 19.75
CA GLY A 333 -25.84 19.89 19.15
C GLY A 333 -25.04 19.83 17.85
N ALA A 334 -24.49 20.96 17.38
CA ALA A 334 -23.65 21.01 16.18
C ALA A 334 -22.26 20.38 16.41
N VAL A 335 -21.81 20.25 17.66
CA VAL A 335 -20.62 19.47 18.04
C VAL A 335 -21.07 18.38 19.00
N ARG A 336 -20.75 17.13 18.70
CA ARG A 336 -21.16 15.98 19.53
C ARG A 336 -20.03 14.99 19.72
N ALA A 337 -19.80 14.56 20.95
CA ALA A 337 -19.02 13.37 21.21
C ALA A 337 -19.80 12.15 20.70
N VAL A 338 -19.18 11.39 19.80
CA VAL A 338 -19.70 10.10 19.34
C VAL A 338 -19.21 8.99 20.28
N GLY A 339 -18.00 9.16 20.81
CA GLY A 339 -17.35 8.21 21.69
C GLY A 339 -16.56 7.15 20.93
N ARG A 340 -16.15 6.13 21.68
CA ARG A 340 -15.26 5.07 21.21
C ARG A 340 -16.04 3.96 20.52
N ASP A 341 -15.51 3.45 19.42
CA ASP A 341 -16.00 2.20 18.84
C ASP A 341 -15.51 1.00 19.67
N GLN A 342 -16.09 -0.18 19.45
CA GLN A 342 -15.51 -1.40 20.00
C GLN A 342 -14.08 -1.56 19.45
N PRO A 343 -13.06 -1.70 20.32
CA PRO A 343 -11.70 -1.88 19.86
C PRO A 343 -11.61 -3.10 18.95
N SER A 344 -11.04 -2.91 17.76
CA SER A 344 -10.66 -4.03 16.90
C SER A 344 -9.24 -4.48 17.26
N ALA A 345 -8.80 -5.62 16.76
CA ALA A 345 -7.40 -6.03 16.89
C ALA A 345 -6.42 -5.07 16.18
N ALA A 346 -6.92 -4.19 15.29
CA ALA A 346 -6.11 -3.34 14.43
C ALA A 346 -6.08 -1.85 14.84
N SER A 347 -7.12 -1.34 15.54
CA SER A 347 -7.17 0.07 15.95
C SER A 347 -8.19 0.30 17.07
N ALA A 348 -7.85 1.19 18.00
CA ALA A 348 -8.76 1.85 18.94
C ALA A 348 -9.07 3.28 18.46
N THR A 349 -10.31 3.73 18.66
CA THR A 349 -10.80 5.02 18.13
C THR A 349 -11.61 5.80 19.16
N ASP A 350 -11.64 7.13 18.99
CA ASP A 350 -12.59 8.04 19.65
C ASP A 350 -12.95 9.17 18.68
N SER A 351 -14.21 9.61 18.68
CA SER A 351 -14.77 10.44 17.60
C SER A 351 -15.63 11.61 18.06
N ILE A 352 -15.54 12.72 17.32
CA ILE A 352 -16.37 13.92 17.44
C ILE A 352 -17.10 14.18 16.11
N ALA A 353 -18.42 14.31 16.15
CA ALA A 353 -19.23 14.72 15.00
C ALA A 353 -19.39 16.24 14.97
N LEU A 354 -19.27 16.83 13.78
CA LEU A 354 -19.41 18.26 13.51
C LEU A 354 -20.47 18.51 12.41
N ASP A 355 -21.55 19.19 12.76
CA ASP A 355 -22.50 19.76 11.80
C ASP A 355 -21.99 21.13 11.32
N LEU A 356 -21.17 21.12 10.26
CA LEU A 356 -20.55 22.34 9.73
C LEU A 356 -21.57 23.36 9.20
N PRO A 357 -22.64 22.95 8.46
CA PRO A 357 -23.71 23.86 8.06
C PRO A 357 -24.53 24.42 9.22
N GLY A 358 -24.83 23.60 10.24
CA GLY A 358 -25.62 23.99 11.41
C GLY A 358 -24.85 24.76 12.49
N MET A 359 -23.53 24.89 12.35
CA MET A 359 -22.68 25.51 13.37
C MET A 359 -23.07 26.98 13.64
N PRO A 360 -23.33 27.37 14.91
CA PRO A 360 -23.66 28.74 15.28
C PRO A 360 -22.61 29.77 14.85
N ALA A 361 -23.04 30.98 14.49
CA ALA A 361 -22.16 32.03 14.00
C ALA A 361 -21.10 32.49 15.02
N ALA A 362 -21.35 32.31 16.32
CA ALA A 362 -20.40 32.61 17.38
C ALA A 362 -19.17 31.69 17.36
N VAL A 363 -19.30 30.45 16.86
CA VAL A 363 -18.20 29.48 16.77
C VAL A 363 -17.37 29.79 15.52
N ALA A 364 -16.21 30.40 15.72
CA ALA A 364 -15.27 30.71 14.64
C ALA A 364 -14.32 29.53 14.35
N LYS A 365 -14.05 28.70 15.37
CA LYS A 365 -13.11 27.57 15.31
C LYS A 365 -13.51 26.47 16.28
N VAL A 366 -13.32 25.22 15.87
CA VAL A 366 -13.40 24.02 16.71
C VAL A 366 -12.00 23.42 16.78
N VAL A 367 -11.46 23.30 17.97
CA VAL A 367 -10.13 22.73 18.23
C VAL A 367 -10.31 21.30 18.70
N ILE A 368 -9.70 20.34 18.01
CA ILE A 368 -9.75 18.93 18.40
C ILE A 368 -8.48 18.58 19.15
N ALA A 369 -8.65 18.22 20.42
CA ALA A 369 -7.57 17.88 21.34
C ALA A 369 -7.63 16.40 21.73
N VAL A 370 -6.46 15.85 22.01
CA VAL A 370 -6.26 14.51 22.58
C VAL A 370 -5.50 14.64 23.89
N SER A 371 -5.85 13.84 24.88
CA SER A 371 -5.12 13.73 26.14
C SER A 371 -5.08 12.30 26.65
N LEU A 372 -4.01 11.97 27.36
CA LEU A 372 -3.97 10.77 28.20
C LEU A 372 -4.99 10.91 29.33
N ASP A 373 -5.69 9.82 29.65
CA ASP A 373 -6.59 9.73 30.80
C ASP A 373 -5.84 9.69 32.16
N GLY A 374 -4.52 9.53 32.12
CA GLY A 374 -3.63 9.41 33.28
C GLY A 374 -3.33 7.97 33.69
N SER A 375 -3.85 6.97 32.97
CA SER A 375 -3.52 5.57 33.13
C SER A 375 -2.48 5.11 32.09
N GLY A 376 -1.58 4.22 32.49
CA GLY A 376 -0.57 3.63 31.61
C GLY A 376 0.61 4.55 31.27
N ALA A 377 0.53 5.27 30.13
CA ALA A 377 1.68 5.96 29.54
C ALA A 377 2.00 7.31 30.21
N ALA A 378 3.30 7.63 30.28
CA ALA A 378 3.78 8.91 30.82
C ALA A 378 3.70 10.07 29.82
N ALA A 379 3.59 9.80 28.52
CA ALA A 379 3.52 10.82 27.46
C ALA A 379 2.88 10.25 26.18
N LEU A 380 2.29 11.14 25.37
CA LEU A 380 1.68 10.79 24.07
C LEU A 380 2.71 10.22 23.08
N ALA A 381 4.01 10.47 23.29
CA ALA A 381 5.09 9.87 22.49
C ALA A 381 5.18 8.34 22.62
N ALA A 382 4.57 7.76 23.66
CA ALA A 382 4.47 6.31 23.82
C ALA A 382 3.28 5.70 23.06
N VAL A 383 2.41 6.52 22.46
CA VAL A 383 1.24 6.05 21.71
C VAL A 383 1.62 5.78 20.27
N HIS A 384 1.47 4.52 19.86
CA HIS A 384 1.76 4.11 18.48
C HIS A 384 0.57 4.40 17.56
N ARG A 385 0.89 4.72 16.29
CA ARG A 385 -0.08 4.99 15.21
C ARG A 385 -1.12 6.09 15.53
N LEU A 386 -0.77 7.05 16.41
CA LEU A 386 -1.65 8.16 16.77
C LEU A 386 -1.91 9.07 15.57
N ARG A 387 -3.16 9.15 15.12
CA ARG A 387 -3.57 9.94 13.97
C ARG A 387 -4.97 10.49 14.16
N VAL A 388 -5.28 11.57 13.44
CA VAL A 388 -6.64 12.09 13.31
C VAL A 388 -7.06 12.07 11.85
N ALA A 389 -8.27 11.59 11.61
CA ALA A 389 -8.93 11.59 10.30
C ALA A 389 -10.22 12.40 10.37
N VAL A 390 -10.56 13.05 9.27
CA VAL A 390 -11.83 13.74 9.09
C VAL A 390 -12.55 13.08 7.92
N THR A 391 -13.76 12.58 8.15
CA THR A 391 -14.57 11.88 7.15
C THR A 391 -15.88 12.62 6.92
N ALA A 392 -16.32 12.65 5.66
CA ALA A 392 -17.61 13.17 5.24
C ALA A 392 -18.28 12.10 4.37
N GLU A 393 -19.52 11.72 4.68
CA GLU A 393 -20.27 10.73 3.88
C GLU A 393 -19.47 9.44 3.60
N SER A 394 -18.72 8.96 4.60
CA SER A 394 -17.83 7.78 4.52
C SER A 394 -16.58 7.93 3.65
N GLU A 395 -16.30 9.11 3.10
CA GLU A 395 -15.05 9.43 2.41
C GLU A 395 -14.11 10.23 3.33
N ALA A 396 -12.82 9.95 3.26
CA ALA A 396 -11.82 10.72 3.98
C ALA A 396 -11.59 12.08 3.30
N VAL A 397 -11.62 13.15 4.09
CA VAL A 397 -11.42 14.55 3.68
C VAL A 397 -10.01 15.02 4.03
N ALA A 398 -9.53 14.61 5.19
CA ALA A 398 -8.21 14.98 5.70
C ALA A 398 -7.71 13.91 6.66
N VAL A 399 -6.42 13.61 6.62
CA VAL A 399 -5.76 12.78 7.64
C VAL A 399 -4.46 13.44 8.08
N PHE A 400 -4.19 13.37 9.37
CA PHE A 400 -2.98 13.92 9.98
C PHE A 400 -2.39 12.93 11.01
N PRO A 401 -1.21 12.37 10.74
CA PRO A 401 -0.41 11.65 11.72
C PRO A 401 0.09 12.60 12.80
N LEU A 402 -0.21 12.31 14.06
CA LEU A 402 0.17 13.14 15.19
C LEU A 402 1.53 12.69 15.75
N ASN A 403 2.58 13.04 14.99
CA ASN A 403 3.95 12.62 15.28
C ASN A 403 4.80 13.77 15.87
N GLY A 404 5.94 13.43 16.45
CA GLY A 404 6.93 14.41 16.93
C GLY A 404 6.62 15.00 18.30
N LEU A 405 5.72 14.36 19.05
CA LEU A 405 5.54 14.59 20.49
C LEU A 405 6.67 13.92 21.27
N THR A 406 6.96 14.44 22.45
CA THR A 406 8.03 14.02 23.35
C THR A 406 7.50 13.77 24.76
N THR A 407 7.47 14.79 25.61
CA THR A 407 7.05 14.69 27.02
C THR A 407 5.58 15.08 27.24
N GLU A 408 4.87 15.44 26.18
CA GLU A 408 3.53 16.01 26.27
C GLU A 408 2.46 14.96 26.56
N THR A 409 1.51 15.30 27.43
CA THR A 409 0.40 14.42 27.86
C THR A 409 -0.94 14.84 27.27
N ALA A 410 -0.99 16.02 26.63
CA ALA A 410 -2.10 16.47 25.80
C ALA A 410 -1.59 17.16 24.54
N ALA A 411 -2.39 17.17 23.47
CA ALA A 411 -2.05 17.83 22.21
C ALA A 411 -3.29 18.31 21.46
N VAL A 412 -3.13 19.39 20.69
CA VAL A 412 -4.08 19.78 19.65
C VAL A 412 -3.72 19.04 18.36
N ALA A 413 -4.61 18.19 17.89
CA ALA A 413 -4.41 17.42 16.67
C ALA A 413 -4.71 18.28 15.43
N ILE A 414 -5.92 18.80 15.34
CA ILE A 414 -6.39 19.65 14.23
C ILE A 414 -7.25 20.82 14.72
N GLU A 415 -7.36 21.83 13.86
CA GLU A 415 -8.31 22.92 14.00
C GLU A 415 -9.24 22.96 12.78
N VAL A 416 -10.55 23.01 13.02
CA VAL A 416 -11.57 23.25 12.00
C VAL A 416 -12.07 24.69 12.17
N TYR A 417 -11.85 25.56 11.19
CA TYR A 417 -12.05 27.01 11.33
C TYR A 417 -12.70 27.64 10.11
N ARG A 418 -13.38 28.77 10.32
CA ARG A 418 -14.00 29.55 9.25
C ARG A 418 -12.99 30.43 8.54
N ARG A 419 -13.03 30.44 7.21
CA ARG A 419 -12.24 31.35 6.37
C ARG A 419 -12.92 31.54 5.02
N ASP A 420 -12.95 32.78 4.54
CA ASP A 420 -13.46 33.15 3.20
C ASP A 420 -14.88 32.61 2.93
N GLY A 421 -15.74 32.59 3.96
CA GLY A 421 -17.13 32.13 3.87
C GLY A 421 -17.34 30.61 3.94
N GLY A 422 -16.28 29.81 4.12
CA GLY A 422 -16.35 28.36 4.25
C GLY A 422 -15.56 27.82 5.45
N TRP A 423 -15.60 26.50 5.64
CA TRP A 423 -14.81 25.80 6.64
C TRP A 423 -13.50 25.27 6.05
N ARG A 424 -12.45 25.27 6.86
CA ARG A 424 -11.15 24.67 6.55
C ARG A 424 -10.68 23.83 7.74
N VAL A 425 -9.86 22.83 7.48
CA VAL A 425 -9.16 22.05 8.50
C VAL A 425 -7.66 22.32 8.42
N ARG A 426 -6.98 22.43 9.55
CA ARG A 426 -5.53 22.61 9.67
C ARG A 426 -4.92 21.54 10.58
N ALA A 427 -3.84 20.94 10.14
CA ALA A 427 -2.99 20.08 10.96
C ALA A 427 -2.15 20.92 11.93
N VAL A 428 -2.23 20.64 13.23
CA VAL A 428 -1.56 21.45 14.27
C VAL A 428 -0.43 20.68 14.94
N GLY A 429 -0.74 19.58 15.61
CA GLY A 429 0.23 18.73 16.31
C GLY A 429 1.09 19.47 17.34
N GLN A 430 0.48 20.36 18.11
CA GLN A 430 1.13 21.05 19.23
C GLN A 430 0.81 20.31 20.53
N GLY A 431 1.81 20.08 21.37
CA GLY A 431 1.64 19.39 22.65
C GLY A 431 1.80 20.31 23.87
N TRP A 432 1.28 19.83 25.00
CA TRP A 432 1.37 20.41 26.34
C TRP A 432 1.90 19.39 27.34
N ALA A 433 2.98 19.74 28.06
CA ALA A 433 3.59 18.89 29.08
C ALA A 433 2.79 18.87 30.39
N ASP A 434 2.07 19.94 30.70
CA ASP A 434 1.15 20.05 31.84
C ASP A 434 -0.27 19.55 31.50
N GLY A 435 -0.41 18.81 30.40
CA GLY A 435 -1.59 18.04 30.04
C GLY A 435 -2.80 18.87 29.64
N LEU A 436 -3.98 18.24 29.73
CA LEU A 436 -5.24 18.83 29.27
C LEU A 436 -5.54 20.14 30.00
N ALA A 437 -5.18 20.24 31.29
CA ALA A 437 -5.37 21.46 32.07
C ALA A 437 -4.53 22.63 31.52
N GLY A 438 -3.28 22.37 31.09
CA GLY A 438 -2.44 23.35 30.39
C GLY A 438 -3.06 23.87 29.12
N LEU A 439 -3.46 22.93 28.27
CA LEU A 439 -4.15 23.22 27.02
C LEU A 439 -5.42 24.04 27.29
N ALA A 440 -6.28 23.60 28.21
CA ALA A 440 -7.53 24.27 28.55
C ALA A 440 -7.32 25.72 29.01
N ARG A 441 -6.32 25.99 29.87
CA ARG A 441 -5.97 27.35 30.33
C ARG A 441 -5.52 28.26 29.18
N ASP A 442 -4.73 27.75 28.24
CA ASP A 442 -4.28 28.51 27.07
C ASP A 442 -5.45 28.92 26.17
N PHE A 443 -6.50 28.10 26.12
CA PHE A 443 -7.76 28.41 25.42
C PHE A 443 -8.76 29.20 26.27
N GLY A 444 -8.41 29.55 27.52
CA GLY A 444 -9.21 30.40 28.40
C GLY A 444 -10.27 29.67 29.24
N VAL A 445 -10.14 28.36 29.41
CA VAL A 445 -10.98 27.56 30.33
C VAL A 445 -10.34 27.58 31.72
N ASP A 446 -11.13 27.85 32.75
CA ASP A 446 -10.73 27.71 34.14
C ASP A 446 -10.95 26.26 34.59
N VAL A 447 -9.88 25.59 35.03
CA VAL A 447 -9.86 24.15 35.35
C VAL A 447 -9.82 23.88 36.86
N ASP A 448 -9.78 24.94 37.68
CA ASP A 448 -9.68 24.86 39.15
C ASP A 448 -11.03 25.12 39.88
N ALA A 449 -12.17 25.02 39.19
CA ALA A 449 -13.51 25.33 39.71
C ALA A 449 -14.35 24.11 40.12
#